data_AF-A0A7R7DSA7-F1
#
_entry.id   AF-A0A7R7DSA7-F1
#
_cell.length_a   1.000
_cell.length_b   1.000
_cell.length_c   1.000
_cell.angle_alpha   90.00
_cell.angle_beta   90.00
_cell.angle_gamma   90.00
#
_symmetry.space_group_name_H-M   'P 1'
#
loop_
_entity.id
_entity.type
_entity.pdbx_description
1 polymer ?
#
loop_
_entity_poly.entity_id
_entity_poly.type
_entity_poly.pdbx_seq_one_letter_code
_entity_poly.pdbx_strand_id
1 'polypeptide(L)'
;MPDDDKHHHELPKRTLRDPRELRAMAHPVRIRIMDELFIAGSLTASQLSDRIGESPANCSWHLRQLAKYGYVEEAGGGTGRQRPWRPVIENRSWGGRSEGEAAAAGAAMAELMYQHEFDEHQEFERRQDSEPQDWYDAAFWSQSFAWLTAAELVEFKERIVAQILPYAERFTDPATRPADARAVRLVSWGFPARPWSEDQE
;
A
#
# COMPACT_ATOMS: atom_id res chain seq x y z
N MET A 1 4.20 -10.05 34.28
CA MET A 1 3.92 -9.82 32.85
C MET A 1 3.09 -10.97 32.39
N PRO A 2 1.85 -10.78 31.89
CA PRO A 2 1.16 -11.88 31.25
C PRO A 2 1.85 -12.17 29.91
N ASP A 3 2.02 -13.46 29.66
CA ASP A 3 2.50 -14.08 28.43
C ASP A 3 1.72 -13.54 27.23
N ASP A 4 2.39 -12.77 26.39
CA ASP A 4 1.82 -12.19 25.17
C ASP A 4 2.19 -13.15 24.02
N ASP A 5 1.49 -14.28 23.96
CA ASP A 5 1.55 -15.24 22.85
C ASP A 5 0.89 -14.60 21.61
N LYS A 6 1.54 -13.54 21.10
CA LYS A 6 1.12 -12.82 19.90
C LYS A 6 1.32 -13.77 18.74
N HIS A 7 0.22 -14.34 18.27
CA HIS A 7 0.17 -15.02 17.00
C HIS A 7 0.74 -14.06 15.95
N HIS A 8 1.98 -14.32 15.52
CA HIS A 8 2.61 -13.59 14.44
C HIS A 8 1.78 -13.88 13.19
N HIS A 9 0.83 -13.00 12.88
CA HIS A 9 0.08 -13.08 11.64
C HIS A 9 1.02 -12.71 10.50
N GLU A 10 1.81 -13.69 10.05
CA GLU A 10 2.70 -13.51 8.92
C GLU A 10 1.84 -13.42 7.66
N LEU A 11 1.75 -12.22 7.10
CA LEU A 11 1.03 -12.03 5.84
C LEU A 11 1.69 -12.87 4.74
N PRO A 12 0.90 -13.51 3.85
CA PRO A 12 1.46 -14.28 2.75
C PRO A 12 2.41 -13.40 1.92
N LYS A 13 3.64 -13.87 1.74
CA LYS A 13 4.66 -13.18 0.94
C LYS A 13 4.55 -13.61 -0.51
N ARG A 14 4.46 -12.64 -1.44
CA ARG A 14 4.38 -12.91 -2.87
C ARG A 14 5.32 -11.99 -3.66
N THR A 15 6.21 -12.58 -4.46
CA THR A 15 7.04 -11.83 -5.41
C THR A 15 6.36 -11.81 -6.78
N LEU A 16 5.99 -10.61 -7.24
CA LEU A 16 5.38 -10.40 -8.55
C LEU A 16 6.45 -10.49 -9.64
N ARG A 17 6.29 -11.46 -10.55
CA ARG A 17 7.21 -11.71 -11.67
C ARG A 17 6.55 -11.66 -13.04
N ASP A 18 5.22 -11.81 -13.11
CA ASP A 18 4.48 -11.74 -14.36
C ASP A 18 4.27 -10.27 -14.77
N PRO A 19 4.75 -9.83 -15.96
CA PRO A 19 4.48 -8.50 -16.48
C PRO A 19 2.99 -8.12 -16.52
N ARG A 20 2.10 -9.10 -16.68
CA ARG A 20 0.65 -8.90 -16.72
C ARG A 20 0.09 -8.54 -15.35
N GLU A 21 0.58 -9.19 -14.29
CA GLU A 21 0.22 -8.86 -12.90
C GLU A 21 0.70 -7.46 -12.52
N LEU A 22 1.91 -7.08 -12.93
CA LEU A 22 2.47 -5.75 -12.69
C LEU A 22 1.66 -4.66 -13.40
N ARG A 23 1.35 -4.85 -14.69
CA ARG A 23 0.52 -3.91 -15.45
C ARG A 23 -0.91 -3.82 -14.91
N ALA A 24 -1.42 -4.89 -14.31
CA ALA A 24 -2.72 -4.87 -13.69
C ALA A 24 -2.80 -3.91 -12.48
N MET A 25 -1.68 -3.51 -11.87
CA MET A 25 -1.70 -2.45 -10.85
C MET A 25 -1.29 -1.08 -11.42
N ALA A 26 -0.49 -1.03 -12.49
CA ALA A 26 0.00 0.19 -13.12
C ALA A 26 -1.08 1.03 -13.83
N HIS A 27 -2.05 1.56 -13.09
CA HIS A 27 -3.08 2.48 -13.57
C HIS A 27 -3.65 3.33 -12.43
N PRO A 28 -3.77 4.67 -12.59
CA PRO A 28 -4.20 5.57 -11.52
C PRO A 28 -5.53 5.18 -10.87
N VAL A 29 -6.56 4.88 -11.66
CA VAL A 29 -7.88 4.46 -11.13
C VAL A 29 -7.78 3.20 -10.26
N ARG A 30 -6.87 2.26 -10.57
CA ARG A 30 -6.73 1.03 -9.78
C ARG A 30 -6.04 1.28 -8.45
N ILE A 31 -5.05 2.17 -8.43
CA ILE A 31 -4.40 2.62 -7.20
C ILE A 31 -5.44 3.30 -6.29
N ARG A 32 -6.23 4.25 -6.84
CA ARG A 32 -7.30 4.93 -6.09
C ARG A 32 -8.38 3.96 -5.58
N ILE A 33 -8.75 2.94 -6.37
CA ILE A 33 -9.66 1.88 -5.90
C ILE A 33 -9.06 1.12 -4.72
N MET A 34 -7.78 0.74 -4.80
CA MET A 34 -7.12 0.00 -3.72
C MET A 34 -7.09 0.84 -2.44
N ASP A 35 -6.77 2.14 -2.52
CA ASP A 35 -6.76 3.05 -1.37
C ASP A 35 -8.12 3.09 -0.66
N GLU A 36 -9.20 3.32 -1.41
CA GLU A 36 -10.55 3.35 -0.84
C GLU A 36 -10.91 2.02 -0.17
N LEU A 37 -10.48 0.90 -0.74
CA LEU A 37 -10.69 -0.42 -0.15
C LEU A 37 -9.85 -0.64 1.12
N PHE A 38 -8.63 -0.11 1.20
CA PHE A 38 -7.83 -0.15 2.43
C PHE A 38 -8.40 0.76 3.52
N ILE A 39 -8.91 1.94 3.16
CA ILE A 39 -9.44 2.94 4.08
C ILE A 39 -10.83 2.52 4.59
N ALA A 40 -11.78 2.36 3.68
CA ALA A 40 -13.19 2.13 4.02
C ALA A 40 -13.54 0.66 4.19
N GLY A 41 -12.65 -0.27 3.82
CA GLY A 41 -12.92 -1.70 3.82
C GLY A 41 -13.71 -2.13 2.59
N SER A 42 -14.67 -3.05 2.76
CA SER A 42 -15.37 -3.65 1.63
C SER A 42 -16.33 -2.67 0.95
N LEU A 43 -16.19 -2.45 -0.35
CA LEU A 43 -17.01 -1.51 -1.12
C LEU A 43 -17.54 -2.12 -2.41
N THR A 44 -18.74 -1.70 -2.83
CA THR A 44 -19.29 -1.99 -4.16
C THR A 44 -18.71 -1.06 -5.23
N ALA A 45 -18.86 -1.42 -6.51
CA ALA A 45 -18.41 -0.57 -7.62
C ALA A 45 -19.11 0.80 -7.64
N SER A 46 -20.37 0.88 -7.20
CA SER A 46 -21.11 2.14 -7.07
C SER A 46 -20.60 3.02 -5.94
N GLN A 47 -20.27 2.42 -4.78
CA GLN A 47 -19.67 3.20 -3.69
C GLN A 47 -18.28 3.71 -4.07
N LEU A 48 -17.49 2.90 -4.77
CA LEU A 48 -16.18 3.32 -5.29
C LEU A 48 -16.33 4.46 -6.30
N SER A 49 -17.28 4.38 -7.23
CA SER A 49 -17.49 5.45 -8.22
C SER A 49 -17.78 6.80 -7.58
N ASP A 50 -18.60 6.82 -6.53
CA ASP A 50 -18.94 8.05 -5.80
C ASP A 50 -17.72 8.64 -5.08
N ARG A 51 -16.84 7.79 -4.56
CA ARG A 51 -15.62 8.18 -3.83
C ARG A 51 -14.53 8.71 -4.77
N ILE A 52 -14.32 8.07 -5.91
CA ILE A 52 -13.20 8.38 -6.81
C ILE A 52 -13.61 9.22 -8.04
N GLY A 53 -14.88 9.61 -8.15
CA GLY A 53 -15.36 10.45 -9.26
C GLY A 53 -15.32 9.75 -10.62
N GLU A 54 -15.57 8.44 -10.63
CA GLU A 54 -15.57 7.59 -11.83
C GLU A 54 -16.99 7.09 -12.13
N SER A 55 -17.19 6.34 -13.23
CA SER A 55 -18.49 5.67 -13.45
C SER A 55 -18.55 4.29 -12.78
N PRO A 56 -19.72 3.81 -12.30
CA PRO A 56 -19.85 2.46 -11.75
C PRO A 56 -19.42 1.36 -12.73
N ALA A 57 -19.66 1.58 -14.03
CA ALA A 57 -19.24 0.66 -15.09
C ALA A 57 -17.71 0.59 -15.22
N ASN A 58 -17.03 1.74 -15.13
CA ASN A 58 -15.57 1.80 -15.16
C ASN A 58 -14.96 1.12 -13.91
N CYS A 59 -15.47 1.45 -12.71
CA CYS A 59 -15.04 0.80 -11.46
C CYS A 59 -15.23 -0.73 -11.53
N SER A 60 -16.37 -1.20 -12.04
CA SER A 60 -16.65 -2.64 -12.22
C SER A 60 -15.68 -3.32 -13.19
N TRP A 61 -15.20 -2.61 -14.21
CA TRP A 61 -14.19 -3.13 -15.13
C TRP A 61 -12.83 -3.24 -14.43
N HIS A 62 -12.40 -2.19 -13.72
CA HIS A 62 -11.15 -2.15 -12.98
C HIS A 62 -11.09 -3.21 -11.87
N LEU A 63 -12.16 -3.38 -11.09
CA LEU A 63 -12.25 -4.41 -10.04
C LEU A 63 -12.09 -5.81 -10.61
N ARG A 64 -12.70 -6.11 -11.75
CA ARG A 64 -12.51 -7.40 -12.42
C ARG A 64 -11.08 -7.63 -12.90
N GLN A 65 -10.40 -6.58 -13.38
CA GLN A 65 -8.98 -6.68 -13.72
C GLN A 65 -8.13 -6.94 -12.48
N LEU A 66 -8.35 -6.20 -11.39
CA LEU A 66 -7.65 -6.42 -10.13
C LEU A 66 -7.88 -7.83 -9.58
N ALA A 67 -9.13 -8.31 -9.63
CA ALA A 67 -9.50 -9.64 -9.16
C ALA A 67 -8.86 -10.76 -9.99
N LYS A 68 -8.79 -10.57 -11.32
CA LYS A 68 -8.13 -11.53 -12.22
C LYS A 68 -6.68 -11.81 -11.83
N TYR A 69 -5.97 -10.84 -11.27
CA TYR A 69 -4.58 -10.98 -10.83
C TYR A 69 -4.43 -11.06 -9.30
N GLY A 70 -5.55 -11.20 -8.58
CA GLY A 70 -5.59 -11.47 -7.15
C GLY A 70 -5.25 -10.29 -6.27
N TYR A 71 -5.46 -9.05 -6.71
CA TYR A 71 -5.29 -7.85 -5.85
C TYR A 71 -6.53 -7.57 -4.99
N VAL A 72 -7.71 -7.94 -5.48
CA VAL A 72 -8.98 -7.82 -4.76
C VAL A 72 -9.78 -9.12 -4.90
N GLU A 73 -10.69 -9.34 -3.99
CA GLU A 73 -11.62 -10.47 -4.01
C GLU A 73 -13.02 -10.04 -3.57
N GLU A 74 -14.00 -10.91 -3.79
CA GLU A 74 -15.37 -10.65 -3.36
C GLU A 74 -15.49 -10.81 -1.85
N ALA A 75 -16.06 -9.81 -1.18
CA ALA A 75 -16.25 -9.86 0.27
C ALA A 75 -17.47 -10.70 0.71
N GLY A 76 -18.27 -11.20 -0.25
CA GLY A 76 -19.54 -11.88 0.01
C GLY A 76 -20.69 -10.91 0.31
N GLY A 77 -21.91 -11.44 0.52
CA GLY A 77 -23.06 -10.63 0.97
C GLY A 77 -23.79 -9.80 -0.09
N GLY A 78 -23.43 -9.89 -1.39
CA GLY A 78 -24.11 -9.18 -2.48
C GLY A 78 -23.98 -9.87 -3.84
N THR A 79 -24.82 -9.47 -4.81
CA THR A 79 -24.82 -10.03 -6.17
C THR A 79 -24.79 -8.95 -7.24
N GLY A 80 -24.24 -9.30 -8.42
CA GLY A 80 -24.21 -8.42 -9.59
C GLY A 80 -23.57 -7.06 -9.29
N ARG A 81 -24.33 -5.98 -9.51
CA ARG A 81 -23.87 -4.58 -9.29
C ARG A 81 -23.70 -4.21 -7.81
N GLN A 82 -24.33 -4.96 -6.90
CA GLN A 82 -24.27 -4.74 -5.45
C GLN A 82 -23.21 -5.64 -4.77
N ARG A 83 -22.34 -6.28 -5.55
CA ARG A 83 -21.27 -7.13 -5.05
C ARG A 83 -20.16 -6.29 -4.43
N PRO A 84 -19.87 -6.44 -3.11
CA PRO A 84 -18.77 -5.76 -2.48
C PRO A 84 -17.45 -6.48 -2.75
N TRP A 85 -16.38 -5.69 -2.82
CA TRP A 85 -15.00 -6.12 -3.05
C TRP A 85 -14.15 -5.71 -1.87
N ARG A 86 -13.12 -6.49 -1.57
CA ARG A 86 -12.12 -6.20 -0.54
C ARG A 86 -10.70 -6.44 -1.07
N PRO A 87 -9.68 -5.78 -0.51
CA PRO A 87 -8.31 -6.01 -0.93
C PRO A 87 -7.81 -7.36 -0.43
N VAL A 88 -6.94 -8.01 -1.21
CA VAL A 88 -6.21 -9.21 -0.79
C VAL A 88 -4.95 -8.75 -0.04
N ILE A 89 -4.93 -8.97 1.28
CA ILE A 89 -3.83 -8.53 2.16
C ILE A 89 -2.65 -9.50 2.06
N GLU A 90 -1.59 -9.09 1.37
CA GLU A 90 -0.35 -9.85 1.16
C GLU A 90 0.86 -8.93 1.22
N ASN A 91 2.01 -9.47 1.63
CA ASN A 91 3.29 -8.78 1.50
C ASN A 91 3.83 -8.98 0.07
N ARG A 92 3.50 -8.05 -0.83
CA ARG A 92 3.92 -8.09 -2.23
C ARG A 92 5.26 -7.39 -2.44
N SER A 93 6.15 -8.07 -3.17
CA SER A 93 7.42 -7.50 -3.63
C SER A 93 7.50 -7.53 -5.16
N TRP A 94 8.05 -6.47 -5.74
CA TRP A 94 8.45 -6.41 -7.14
C TRP A 94 9.74 -5.60 -7.22
N GLY A 95 10.43 -5.66 -8.35
CA GLY A 95 11.76 -5.09 -8.46
C GLY A 95 12.81 -6.05 -7.91
N GLY A 96 13.47 -6.72 -8.84
CA GLY A 96 14.73 -7.44 -8.66
C GLY A 96 15.52 -7.28 -9.95
N ARG A 97 16.59 -8.05 -10.18
CA ARG A 97 17.13 -8.20 -11.54
C ARG A 97 16.12 -8.97 -12.40
N SER A 98 15.09 -8.29 -12.87
CA SER A 98 14.21 -8.73 -13.93
C SER A 98 14.73 -8.20 -15.25
N GLU A 99 14.55 -8.95 -16.33
CA GLU A 99 14.91 -8.53 -17.68
C GLU A 99 13.66 -8.38 -18.56
N GLY A 100 13.80 -7.62 -19.64
CA GLY A 100 12.76 -7.47 -20.66
C GLY A 100 11.44 -6.91 -20.12
N GLU A 101 10.34 -7.56 -20.49
CA GLU A 101 8.98 -7.05 -20.29
C GLU A 101 8.61 -6.87 -18.81
N ALA A 102 9.09 -7.75 -17.92
CA ALA A 102 8.81 -7.70 -16.49
C ALA A 102 9.49 -6.50 -15.83
N ALA A 103 10.71 -6.16 -16.26
CA ALA A 103 11.44 -5.00 -15.77
C ALA A 103 10.72 -3.70 -16.13
N ALA A 104 10.30 -3.57 -17.39
CA ALA A 104 9.56 -2.41 -17.86
C ALA A 104 8.21 -2.25 -17.14
N ALA A 105 7.47 -3.36 -16.96
CA ALA A 105 6.20 -3.34 -16.24
C ALA A 105 6.37 -2.98 -14.76
N GLY A 106 7.39 -3.51 -14.09
CA GLY A 106 7.70 -3.21 -12.70
C GLY A 106 8.11 -1.75 -12.50
N ALA A 107 8.92 -1.20 -13.40
CA ALA A 107 9.33 0.21 -13.38
C ALA A 107 8.12 1.15 -13.57
N ALA A 108 7.25 0.85 -14.54
CA ALA A 108 6.04 1.64 -14.77
C ALA A 108 5.07 1.60 -13.57
N MET A 109 4.92 0.44 -12.93
CA MET A 109 4.15 0.32 -11.70
C MET A 109 4.77 1.14 -10.55
N ALA A 110 6.08 1.02 -10.34
CA ALA A 110 6.78 1.75 -9.29
C ALA A 110 6.66 3.26 -9.47
N GLU A 111 6.86 3.78 -10.68
CA GLU A 111 6.72 5.21 -10.99
C GLU A 111 5.33 5.73 -10.61
N LEU A 112 4.27 5.05 -11.04
CA LEU A 112 2.90 5.45 -10.71
C LEU A 112 2.62 5.41 -9.20
N MET A 113 3.15 4.41 -8.49
CA MET A 113 2.99 4.33 -7.04
C MET A 113 3.74 5.44 -6.33
N TYR A 114 4.97 5.76 -6.74
CA TYR A 114 5.74 6.85 -6.14
C TYR A 114 5.12 8.21 -6.37
N GLN A 115 4.67 8.49 -7.60
CA GLN A 115 3.94 9.73 -7.90
C GLN A 115 2.68 9.84 -7.04
N HIS A 116 1.92 8.76 -6.92
CA HIS A 116 0.71 8.73 -6.12
C HIS A 116 0.97 8.99 -4.63
N GLU A 117 1.96 8.33 -4.01
CA GLU A 117 2.30 8.58 -2.61
C GLU A 117 2.84 10.00 -2.38
N PHE A 118 3.54 10.56 -3.37
CA PHE A 118 3.99 11.95 -3.32
C PHE A 118 2.82 12.95 -3.40
N ASP A 119 1.85 12.71 -4.28
CA ASP A 119 0.64 13.53 -4.41
C ASP A 119 -0.19 13.51 -3.12
N GLU A 120 -0.36 12.33 -2.50
CA GLU A 120 -1.07 12.16 -1.24
C GLU A 120 -0.35 12.85 -0.07
N HIS A 121 0.98 12.80 -0.04
CA HIS A 121 1.78 13.55 0.93
C HIS A 121 1.57 15.06 0.77
N GLN A 122 1.65 15.59 -0.45
CA GLN A 122 1.42 17.01 -0.70
C GLN A 122 -0.01 17.44 -0.35
N GLU A 123 -1.00 16.58 -0.61
CA GLU A 123 -2.38 16.86 -0.22
C GLU A 123 -2.54 16.88 1.30
N PHE A 124 -1.87 15.98 2.02
CA PHE A 124 -1.81 16.04 3.48
C PHE A 124 -1.17 17.34 3.97
N GLU A 125 0.00 17.73 3.45
CA GLU A 125 0.66 18.99 3.81
C GLU A 125 -0.26 20.21 3.58
N ARG A 126 -1.01 20.25 2.47
CA ARG A 126 -1.97 21.33 2.18
C ARG A 126 -3.10 21.44 3.20
N ARG A 127 -3.55 20.31 3.76
CA ARG A 127 -4.68 20.27 4.72
C ARG A 127 -4.26 20.12 6.18
N GLN A 128 -2.96 19.96 6.46
CA GLN A 128 -2.45 19.61 7.78
C GLN A 128 -2.87 20.63 8.86
N ASP A 129 -2.84 21.93 8.56
CA ASP A 129 -3.23 22.97 9.51
C ASP A 129 -4.72 22.94 9.93
N SER A 130 -5.54 22.16 9.21
CA SER A 130 -6.95 21.92 9.54
C SER A 130 -7.20 20.62 10.30
N GLU A 131 -6.17 19.80 10.52
CA GLU A 131 -6.29 18.58 11.30
C GLU A 131 -6.49 18.89 12.79
N PRO A 132 -7.24 18.04 13.53
CA PRO A 132 -7.27 18.09 14.98
C PRO A 132 -5.85 18.02 15.58
N GLN A 133 -5.63 18.74 16.69
CA GLN A 133 -4.30 18.92 17.30
C GLN A 133 -3.57 17.61 17.58
N ASP A 134 -4.28 16.59 18.07
CA ASP A 134 -3.74 15.26 18.33
C ASP A 134 -3.18 14.59 17.06
N TRP A 135 -3.84 14.78 15.91
CA TRP A 135 -3.38 14.29 14.61
C TRP A 135 -2.28 15.15 13.99
N TYR A 136 -2.31 16.46 14.21
CA TYR A 136 -1.24 17.36 13.82
C TYR A 136 0.07 16.99 14.52
N ASP A 137 0.03 16.78 15.83
CA ASP A 137 1.20 16.42 16.64
C ASP A 137 1.70 15.00 16.38
N ALA A 138 0.80 14.07 16.04
CA ALA A 138 1.14 12.68 15.75
C ALA A 138 1.70 12.47 14.33
N ALA A 139 1.33 13.32 13.37
CA ALA A 139 1.86 13.24 12.01
C ALA A 139 3.37 13.53 12.01
N PHE A 140 4.13 12.73 11.26
CA PHE A 140 5.57 12.88 11.21
C PHE A 140 6.11 12.66 9.80
N TRP A 141 7.14 13.42 9.45
CA TRP A 141 8.06 13.12 8.38
C TRP A 141 9.44 12.92 8.98
N SER A 142 10.11 11.82 8.62
CA SER A 142 11.45 11.53 9.11
C SER A 142 12.33 11.10 7.95
N GLN A 143 13.45 11.81 7.78
CA GLN A 143 14.55 11.39 6.94
C GLN A 143 15.76 11.12 7.83
N SER A 144 16.32 9.92 7.73
CA SER A 144 17.48 9.47 8.49
C SER A 144 18.55 8.92 7.56
N PHE A 145 19.82 9.14 7.91
CA PHE A 145 20.96 8.52 7.24
C PHE A 145 21.62 7.53 8.20
N ALA A 146 21.95 6.34 7.68
CA ALA A 146 22.68 5.32 8.42
C ALA A 146 23.72 4.68 7.51
N TRP A 147 24.90 4.41 8.07
CA TRP A 147 25.92 3.61 7.43
C TRP A 147 25.60 2.14 7.68
N LEU A 148 25.16 1.43 6.65
CA LEU A 148 24.73 0.04 6.72
C LEU A 148 25.35 -0.74 5.57
N THR A 149 25.77 -1.97 5.85
CA THR A 149 25.99 -2.99 4.84
C THR A 149 24.66 -3.43 4.21
N ALA A 150 24.71 -4.11 3.06
CA ALA A 150 23.51 -4.65 2.42
C ALA A 150 22.77 -5.65 3.32
N ALA A 151 23.51 -6.46 4.11
CA ALA A 151 22.92 -7.40 5.06
C ALA A 151 22.18 -6.66 6.19
N GLU A 152 22.82 -5.66 6.80
CA GLU A 152 22.20 -4.84 7.85
C GLU A 152 20.99 -4.06 7.34
N LEU A 153 21.01 -3.60 6.09
CA LEU A 153 19.86 -2.94 5.46
C LEU A 153 18.67 -3.90 5.28
N VAL A 154 18.92 -5.16 4.92
CA VAL A 154 17.86 -6.18 4.83
C VAL A 154 17.24 -6.43 6.20
N GLU A 155 18.07 -6.61 7.24
CA GLU A 155 17.60 -6.80 8.61
C GLU A 155 16.81 -5.58 9.11
N PHE A 156 17.28 -4.36 8.82
CA PHE A 156 16.61 -3.12 9.19
C PHE A 156 15.21 -3.02 8.54
N LYS A 157 15.12 -3.31 7.23
CA LYS A 157 13.84 -3.38 6.51
C LYS A 157 12.88 -4.38 7.15
N GLU A 158 13.36 -5.57 7.53
CA GLU A 158 12.53 -6.58 8.17
C GLU A 158 12.01 -6.14 9.55
N ARG A 159 12.85 -5.46 10.34
CA ARG A 159 12.43 -4.87 11.62
C ARG A 159 11.36 -3.80 11.45
N ILE A 160 11.45 -2.95 10.43
CA ILE A 160 10.41 -1.95 10.11
C ILE A 160 9.09 -2.63 9.79
N VAL A 161 9.10 -3.60 8.87
CA VAL A 161 7.88 -4.34 8.49
C VAL A 161 7.24 -5.03 9.69
N ALA A 162 8.06 -5.63 10.56
CA ALA A 162 7.59 -6.31 11.76
C ALA A 162 6.84 -5.40 12.75
N GLN A 163 7.11 -4.09 12.77
CA GLN A 163 6.38 -3.15 13.63
C GLN A 163 4.92 -2.95 13.19
N ILE A 164 4.61 -3.16 11.91
CA ILE A 164 3.29 -2.90 11.34
C ILE A 164 2.41 -4.15 11.33
N LEU A 165 3.01 -5.34 11.22
CA LEU A 165 2.29 -6.62 11.16
C LEU A 165 1.23 -6.83 12.27
N PRO A 166 1.45 -6.42 13.54
CA PRO A 166 0.43 -6.56 14.59
C PRO A 166 -0.88 -5.81 14.31
N TYR A 167 -0.89 -4.83 13.40
CA TYR A 167 -2.08 -4.06 13.03
C TYR A 167 -2.79 -4.61 11.78
N ALA A 168 -2.25 -5.66 11.15
CA ALA A 168 -2.77 -6.19 9.88
C ALA A 168 -4.24 -6.63 9.97
N GLU A 169 -4.66 -7.17 11.11
CA GLU A 169 -6.04 -7.64 11.34
C GLU A 169 -7.07 -6.51 11.16
N ARG A 170 -6.71 -5.25 11.42
CA ARG A 170 -7.59 -4.09 11.23
C ARG A 170 -7.94 -3.82 9.76
N PHE A 171 -7.13 -4.32 8.83
CA PHE A 171 -7.43 -4.26 7.40
C PHE A 171 -8.39 -5.38 6.98
N THR A 172 -8.26 -6.57 7.55
CA THR A 172 -9.10 -7.73 7.20
C THR A 172 -10.44 -7.74 7.93
N ASP A 173 -10.49 -7.25 9.17
CA ASP A 173 -11.68 -7.16 10.01
C ASP A 173 -11.87 -5.74 10.55
N PRO A 174 -12.75 -4.92 9.93
CA PRO A 174 -13.06 -3.59 10.40
C PRO A 174 -13.61 -3.53 11.84
N ALA A 175 -14.17 -4.62 12.38
CA ALA A 175 -14.69 -4.65 13.74
C ALA A 175 -13.59 -4.59 14.81
N THR A 176 -12.34 -4.87 14.44
CA THR A 176 -11.17 -4.81 15.34
C THR A 176 -10.56 -3.41 15.46
N ARG A 177 -11.11 -2.42 14.74
CA ARG A 177 -10.63 -1.03 14.76
C ARG A 177 -11.14 -0.31 16.02
N PRO A 178 -10.26 0.30 16.82
CA PRO A 178 -10.68 1.26 17.86
C PRO A 178 -11.54 2.38 17.25
N ALA A 179 -12.46 2.93 18.04
CA ALA A 179 -13.44 3.93 17.56
C ALA A 179 -12.79 5.23 17.05
N ASP A 180 -11.61 5.57 17.56
CA ASP A 180 -10.81 6.74 17.21
C ASP A 180 -9.71 6.44 16.18
N ALA A 181 -9.57 5.18 15.74
CA ALA A 181 -8.55 4.81 14.77
C ALA A 181 -8.85 5.40 13.38
N ARG A 182 -7.83 5.97 12.74
CA ARG A 182 -7.85 6.35 11.33
C ARG A 182 -6.90 5.47 10.52
N ALA A 183 -7.17 5.34 9.23
CA ALA A 183 -6.20 4.74 8.32
C ALA A 183 -4.96 5.65 8.24
N VAL A 184 -3.79 5.07 8.50
CA VAL A 184 -2.50 5.78 8.44
C VAL A 184 -1.74 5.29 7.22
N ARG A 185 -1.37 6.21 6.32
CA ARG A 185 -0.44 5.94 5.22
C ARG A 185 0.97 5.96 5.78
N LEU A 186 1.70 4.84 5.67
CA LEU A 186 3.11 4.75 6.01
C LEU A 186 3.89 4.26 4.79
N VAL A 187 4.81 5.10 4.31
CA VAL A 187 5.72 4.77 3.23
C VAL A 187 7.14 4.84 3.76
N SER A 188 7.96 3.83 3.45
CA SER A 188 9.35 3.77 3.90
C SER A 188 10.25 3.34 2.75
N TRP A 189 11.30 4.09 2.49
CA TRP A 189 12.31 3.76 1.49
C TRP A 189 13.68 3.61 2.15
N GLY A 190 14.44 2.61 1.71
CA GLY A 190 15.85 2.44 2.05
C GLY A 190 16.62 2.17 0.77
N PHE A 191 17.54 3.05 0.42
CA PHE A 191 18.39 2.94 -0.75
C PHE A 191 19.79 3.46 -0.43
N PRO A 192 20.84 2.95 -1.09
CA PRO A 192 22.16 3.56 -0.97
C PRO A 192 22.12 5.03 -1.37
N ALA A 193 22.65 5.90 -0.51
CA ALA A 193 22.93 7.28 -0.92
C ALA A 193 23.90 7.29 -2.12
N ARG A 194 24.05 8.45 -2.76
CA ARG A 194 25.08 8.62 -3.80
C ARG A 194 26.42 8.12 -3.25
N PRO A 195 27.23 7.39 -4.05
CA PRO A 195 28.53 6.94 -3.62
C PRO A 195 29.32 8.12 -3.05
N TRP A 196 29.88 7.92 -1.87
CA TRP A 196 30.78 8.89 -1.30
C TRP A 196 32.11 8.81 -2.07
N SER A 197 32.50 9.90 -2.73
CA SER A 197 33.80 10.05 -3.38
C SER A 197 34.65 11.04 -2.58
N GLU A 198 35.86 10.64 -2.18
CA GLU A 198 36.84 11.55 -1.55
C GLU A 198 37.44 12.56 -2.54
N ASP A 199 37.14 12.45 -3.84
CA ASP A 199 37.72 13.30 -4.88
C ASP A 199 37.06 14.70 -4.89
N GLN A 200 37.48 15.53 -3.92
CA GLN A 200 37.65 16.97 -4.12
C GLN A 200 39.16 17.28 -4.04
N GLU A 201 39.84 17.17 -5.18
CA GLU A 201 41.02 17.98 -5.50
C GLU A 201 40.66 19.04 -6.54
#